data_AF-A0A1G6BPL0-F1
#
_entry.id   AF-A0A1G6BPL0-F1
#
_cell.length_a   1.000
_cell.length_b   1.000
_cell.length_c   1.000
_cell.angle_alpha   90.00
_cell.angle_beta   90.00
_cell.angle_gamma   90.00
#
_symmetry.space_group_name_H-M   'P 1'
#
loop_
_entity.id
_entity.type
_entity.pdbx_description
1 polymer ?
#
loop_
_entity_poly.entity_id
_entity_poly.type
_entity_poly.pdbx_seq_one_letter_code
_entity_poly.pdbx_strand_id
1 'polypeptide(L)'
;MRHAAGELIGALFCAVFGMIYEVFSHEVYSYWMIYAFLFPLTAGLVLILAALKCKLPPGRKFLNAFNSASATLALGSIAAGVVSIYGSTNVLVKVYPIAGALMLLAALFFFVTEEREQKTDIL
;
A
#
# COMPACT_ATOMS: atom_id res chain seq x y z
N MET A 1 7.00 -7.72 12.32
CA MET A 1 7.10 -8.98 11.54
C MET A 1 5.76 -9.38 10.90
N ARG A 2 4.69 -9.71 11.64
CA ARG A 2 3.41 -10.19 11.05
C ARG A 2 2.78 -9.22 10.03
N HIS A 3 2.79 -7.91 10.29
CA HIS A 3 2.26 -6.90 9.38
C HIS A 3 3.05 -6.82 8.05
N ALA A 4 4.38 -6.85 8.11
CA ALA A 4 5.23 -6.86 6.93
C ALA A 4 5.03 -8.13 6.08
N ALA A 5 4.84 -9.29 6.71
CA ALA A 5 4.51 -10.52 6.00
C ALA A 5 3.16 -10.40 5.27
N GLY A 6 2.17 -9.75 5.88
CA GLY A 6 0.88 -9.47 5.24
C GLY A 6 1.02 -8.63 3.97
N GLU A 7 1.82 -7.56 4.01
CA GLU A 7 2.10 -6.72 2.84
C GLU A 7 2.81 -7.50 1.73
N LEU A 8 3.81 -8.33 2.08
CA LEU A 8 4.53 -9.15 1.08
C LEU A 8 3.61 -10.20 0.42
N ILE A 9 2.70 -10.80 1.18
CA ILE A 9 1.69 -11.71 0.63
C ILE A 9 0.73 -10.94 -0.29
N GLY A 10 0.31 -9.74 0.10
CA GLY A 10 -0.51 -8.86 -0.75
C GLY A 10 0.20 -8.48 -2.05
N ALA A 11 1.51 -8.21 -1.98
CA ALA A 11 2.34 -7.95 -3.16
C ALA A 11 2.41 -9.16 -4.08
N LEU A 12 2.65 -10.35 -3.53
CA LEU A 12 2.66 -11.58 -4.32
C LEU A 12 1.31 -11.82 -5.00
N PHE A 13 0.20 -11.62 -4.28
CA PHE A 13 -1.14 -11.71 -4.83
C PHE A 13 -1.35 -10.71 -5.98
N CYS A 14 -0.99 -9.44 -5.80
CA CYS A 14 -1.11 -8.42 -6.85
C CYS A 14 -0.23 -8.74 -8.08
N ALA A 15 0.97 -9.28 -7.87
CA ALA A 15 1.86 -9.68 -8.96
C ALA A 15 1.28 -10.85 -9.76
N VAL A 16 0.77 -11.89 -9.08
CA VAL A 16 0.09 -13.03 -9.73
C VAL A 16 -1.15 -12.56 -10.47
N PHE A 17 -1.95 -11.69 -9.85
CA PHE A 17 -3.13 -11.11 -10.47
C PHE A 17 -2.79 -10.31 -11.73
N GLY A 18 -1.74 -9.47 -11.68
CA GLY A 18 -1.24 -8.73 -12.84
C GLY A 18 -0.78 -9.63 -13.97
N MET A 19 -0.04 -10.70 -13.67
CA MET A 19 0.39 -11.70 -14.66
C MET A 19 -0.80 -12.43 -15.30
N ILE A 20 -1.80 -12.81 -14.52
CA ILE A 20 -3.03 -13.41 -15.06
C ILE A 20 -3.69 -12.43 -16.04
N TYR A 21 -3.88 -11.17 -15.63
CA TYR A 21 -4.49 -10.16 -16.50
C TYR A 21 -3.68 -9.93 -17.78
N GLU A 22 -2.36 -9.97 -17.70
CA GLU A 22 -1.47 -9.83 -18.86
C GLU A 22 -1.68 -10.95 -19.90
N VAL A 23 -1.85 -12.19 -19.46
CA VAL A 23 -2.12 -13.33 -20.35
C VAL A 23 -3.47 -13.19 -21.05
N PHE A 24 -4.47 -12.63 -20.37
CA PHE A 24 -5.84 -12.50 -20.89
C PHE A 24 -6.13 -11.17 -21.59
N SER A 25 -5.19 -10.22 -21.62
CA SER A 25 -5.46 -8.88 -22.12
C SER A 25 -5.28 -8.70 -23.62
N HIS A 26 -4.99 -9.77 -24.38
CA HIS A 26 -4.92 -9.76 -25.85
C HIS A 26 -4.07 -8.59 -26.40
N GLU A 27 -2.84 -8.44 -25.90
CA GLU A 27 -1.88 -7.36 -26.24
C GLU A 27 -2.23 -5.94 -25.73
N VAL A 28 -3.29 -5.78 -24.94
CA VAL A 28 -3.62 -4.50 -24.28
C VAL A 28 -3.02 -4.47 -22.87
N TYR A 29 -1.93 -3.75 -22.72
CA TYR A 29 -1.22 -3.64 -21.43
C TYR A 29 -1.60 -2.38 -20.66
N SER A 30 -1.54 -2.46 -19.34
CA SER A 30 -1.65 -1.29 -18.47
C SER A 30 -0.52 -1.22 -17.47
N TYR A 31 0.21 -0.10 -17.51
CA TYR A 31 1.25 0.19 -16.52
C TYR A 31 0.72 0.17 -15.09
N TRP A 32 -0.50 0.63 -14.85
CA TRP A 32 -1.11 0.63 -13.52
C TRP A 32 -1.34 -0.79 -12.99
N MET A 33 -1.70 -1.74 -13.84
CA MET A 33 -1.86 -3.14 -13.43
C MET A 33 -0.50 -3.79 -13.14
N ILE A 34 0.45 -3.62 -14.06
CA ILE A 34 1.79 -4.23 -13.96
C ILE A 34 2.51 -3.79 -12.68
N TYR A 35 2.39 -2.51 -12.31
CA TYR A 35 3.05 -1.97 -11.12
C TYR A 35 2.22 -2.02 -9.83
N ALA A 36 1.02 -2.63 -9.83
CA ALA A 36 0.15 -2.67 -8.66
C ALA A 36 0.80 -3.37 -7.45
N PHE A 37 1.66 -4.36 -7.67
CA PHE A 37 2.39 -5.06 -6.60
C PHE A 37 3.43 -4.19 -5.90
N LEU A 38 3.85 -3.07 -6.50
CA LEU A 38 4.91 -2.22 -5.97
C LEU A 38 4.45 -1.49 -4.70
N PHE A 39 3.17 -1.16 -4.58
CA PHE A 39 2.60 -0.53 -3.38
C PHE A 39 2.76 -1.39 -2.11
N PRO A 40 2.22 -2.62 -2.06
CA PRO A 40 2.40 -3.49 -0.90
C PRO A 40 3.86 -3.95 -0.73
N LEU A 41 4.64 -4.09 -1.82
CA LEU A 41 6.06 -4.44 -1.71
C LEU A 41 6.87 -3.35 -0.99
N THR A 42 6.69 -2.09 -1.40
CA THR A 42 7.37 -0.93 -0.79
C THR A 42 6.91 -0.71 0.64
N ALA A 43 5.61 -0.86 0.93
CA ALA A 43 5.08 -0.82 2.29
C ALA A 43 5.70 -1.91 3.19
N GLY A 44 5.76 -3.15 2.71
CA GLY A 44 6.41 -4.25 3.42
C GLY A 44 7.89 -3.98 3.69
N LEU A 45 8.63 -3.44 2.72
CA LEU A 45 10.03 -3.07 2.87
C LEU A 45 10.23 -1.99 3.94
N VAL A 46 9.40 -0.93 3.94
CA VAL A 46 9.44 0.13 4.95
C VAL A 46 9.22 -0.45 6.35
N LEU A 47 8.27 -1.36 6.52
CA LEU A 47 8.01 -2.01 7.82
C LEU A 47 9.17 -2.90 8.28
N ILE A 48 9.87 -3.58 7.36
CA ILE A 48 11.06 -4.38 7.67
C ILE A 48 12.21 -3.46 8.11
N LEU A 49 12.48 -2.39 7.35
CA LEU A 49 13.53 -1.43 7.69
C LEU A 49 13.25 -0.74 9.03
N ALA A 50 12.00 -0.36 9.28
CA ALA A 50 11.58 0.20 10.57
C ALA A 50 11.80 -0.80 11.70
N ALA A 51 11.47 -2.08 11.52
CA ALA A 51 11.71 -3.12 12.52
C ALA A 51 13.21 -3.38 12.79
N LEU A 52 14.09 -3.17 11.80
CA LEU A 52 15.53 -3.32 11.96
C LEU A 52 16.21 -2.10 12.59
N LYS A 53 15.66 -0.90 12.39
CA LYS A 53 16.26 0.37 12.82
C LYS A 53 15.68 0.91 14.13
N CYS A 54 14.38 0.71 14.39
CA CYS A 54 13.71 1.22 15.58
C CYS A 54 13.76 0.17 16.70
N LYS A 55 14.22 0.60 17.89
CA LYS A 55 14.22 -0.24 19.10
C LYS A 55 12.81 -0.48 19.66
N LEU A 56 11.90 0.47 19.42
CA LEU A 56 10.50 0.34 19.83
C LEU A 56 9.63 -0.07 18.64
N PRO A 57 8.72 -1.03 18.84
CA PRO A 57 7.79 -1.41 17.79
C PRO A 57 6.84 -0.23 17.49
N PRO A 58 6.59 0.08 16.21
CA PRO A 58 5.60 1.08 15.82
C PRO A 58 4.23 0.67 16.35
N GLY A 59 3.43 1.65 16.77
CA GLY A 59 2.17 1.36 17.44
C GLY A 59 1.10 0.83 16.49
N ARG A 60 0.06 0.23 17.08
CA ARG A 60 -0.94 -0.54 16.34
C ARG A 60 -1.77 0.33 15.40
N LYS A 61 -2.02 1.58 15.79
CA LYS A 61 -2.81 2.54 15.00
C LYS A 61 -2.06 2.95 13.74
N PHE A 62 -0.76 3.26 13.87
CA PHE A 62 0.12 3.51 12.73
C PHE A 62 0.12 2.32 11.76
N LEU A 63 0.38 1.10 12.27
CA LEU A 63 0.47 -0.09 11.43
C LEU A 63 -0.82 -0.38 10.66
N ASN A 64 -1.97 -0.23 11.31
CA ASN A 64 -3.26 -0.45 10.64
C ASN A 64 -3.54 0.63 9.58
N ALA A 65 -3.25 1.90 9.87
CA ALA A 65 -3.45 2.99 8.91
C ALA A 65 -2.51 2.86 7.70
N PHE A 66 -1.25 2.50 7.95
CA PHE A 66 -0.24 2.30 6.92
C PHE A 66 -0.58 1.13 5.99
N ASN A 67 -0.98 -0.02 6.55
CA ASN A 67 -1.44 -1.17 5.78
C ASN A 67 -2.74 -0.88 5.00
N SER A 68 -3.63 -0.07 5.55
CA SER A 68 -4.86 0.34 4.85
C SER A 68 -4.54 1.26 3.67
N ALA A 69 -3.56 2.14 3.82
CA ALA A 69 -3.10 3.03 2.77
C ALA A 69 -2.46 2.25 1.61
N SER A 70 -1.56 1.30 1.90
CA SER A 70 -0.94 0.45 0.87
C SER A 70 -1.97 -0.38 0.11
N ALA A 71 -2.92 -0.99 0.82
CA ALA A 71 -4.00 -1.76 0.22
C ALA A 71 -4.90 -0.89 -0.68
N THR A 72 -5.23 0.32 -0.25
CA THR A 72 -6.06 1.26 -1.02
C THR A 72 -5.35 1.71 -2.30
N LEU A 73 -4.04 1.97 -2.24
CA LEU A 73 -3.23 2.34 -3.41
C LEU A 73 -3.10 1.16 -4.39
N ALA A 74 -2.85 -0.05 -3.89
CA ALA A 74 -2.79 -1.25 -4.72
C ALA A 74 -4.12 -1.50 -5.44
N LEU A 75 -5.23 -1.41 -4.72
CA LEU A 75 -6.58 -1.59 -5.28
C LEU A 75 -6.91 -0.49 -6.30
N GLY A 76 -6.50 0.75 -6.03
CA GLY A 76 -6.62 1.86 -6.97
C GLY A 76 -5.84 1.63 -8.26
N SER A 77 -4.62 1.11 -8.16
CA SER A 77 -3.78 0.76 -9.30
C SER A 77 -4.39 -0.36 -10.14
N ILE A 78 -4.96 -1.39 -9.48
CA ILE A 78 -5.69 -2.45 -10.16
C ILE A 78 -6.92 -1.89 -10.86
N ALA A 79 -7.75 -1.09 -10.18
CA ALA A 79 -8.96 -0.49 -10.76
C ALA A 79 -8.62 0.41 -11.95
N ALA A 80 -7.55 1.21 -11.86
CA ALA A 80 -7.02 2.01 -12.96
C ALA A 80 -6.59 1.12 -14.14
N GLY A 81 -5.90 0.02 -13.84
CA GLY A 81 -5.44 -0.95 -14.81
C GLY A 81 -6.58 -1.60 -15.58
N VAL A 82 -7.63 -2.05 -14.87
CA VAL A 82 -8.84 -2.61 -15.48
C VAL A 82 -9.49 -1.59 -16.42
N VAL A 83 -9.76 -0.37 -15.93
CA VAL A 83 -10.42 0.68 -16.71
C VAL A 83 -9.63 1.06 -17.96
N SER A 84 -8.29 1.11 -17.88
CA SER A 84 -7.46 1.45 -19.03
C SER A 84 -7.42 0.34 -20.08
N ILE A 85 -7.45 -0.94 -19.67
CA ILE A 85 -7.53 -2.08 -20.60
C ILE A 85 -8.86 -2.07 -21.34
N TYR A 86 -9.95 -1.64 -20.69
CA TYR A 86 -11.25 -1.43 -21.34
C TYR A 86 -11.30 -0.21 -22.27
N GLY A 87 -10.23 0.59 -22.37
CA GLY A 87 -10.18 1.78 -23.23
C GLY A 87 -11.09 2.92 -22.74
N SER A 88 -11.49 2.90 -21.47
CA SER A 88 -12.37 3.92 -20.88
C SER A 88 -11.60 4.84 -19.93
N THR A 89 -12.18 5.98 -19.61
CA THR A 89 -11.69 6.89 -18.58
C THR A 89 -12.74 7.07 -17.50
N ASN A 90 -12.41 6.74 -16.26
CA ASN A 90 -13.34 6.88 -15.15
C ASN A 90 -12.76 7.80 -14.08
N VAL A 91 -13.50 8.87 -13.76
CA VAL A 91 -13.11 9.86 -12.74
C VAL A 91 -13.02 9.22 -11.35
N LEU A 92 -13.79 8.16 -11.09
CA LEU A 92 -13.77 7.43 -9.82
C LEU A 92 -12.41 6.78 -9.53
N VAL A 93 -11.64 6.44 -10.56
CA VAL A 93 -10.28 5.90 -10.40
C VAL A 93 -9.37 6.91 -9.69
N LYS A 94 -9.60 8.22 -9.88
CA LYS A 94 -8.82 9.27 -9.21
C LYS A 94 -9.08 9.36 -7.71
N VAL A 95 -10.17 8.78 -7.21
CA VAL A 95 -10.52 8.81 -5.79
C VAL A 95 -9.58 7.91 -4.98
N TYR A 96 -9.15 6.78 -5.53
CA TYR A 96 -8.28 5.82 -4.84
C TYR A 96 -6.91 6.39 -4.45
N PRO A 97 -6.12 7.05 -5.32
CA PRO A 97 -4.85 7.63 -4.92
C PRO A 97 -5.03 8.76 -3.89
N ILE A 98 -6.13 9.51 -3.96
CA ILE A 98 -6.45 10.55 -2.96
C ILE A 98 -6.75 9.90 -1.60
N ALA A 99 -7.59 8.87 -1.57
CA ALA A 99 -7.93 8.15 -0.34
C ALA A 99 -6.69 7.47 0.27
N GLY A 100 -5.86 6.83 -0.55
CA GLY A 100 -4.60 6.23 -0.11
C GLY A 100 -3.62 7.25 0.47
N ALA A 101 -3.50 8.43 -0.16
CA ALA A 101 -2.68 9.52 0.36
C ALA A 101 -3.20 10.05 1.71
N LEU A 102 -4.52 10.21 1.86
CA LEU A 102 -5.12 10.63 3.14
C LEU A 102 -4.87 9.60 4.25
N MET A 103 -4.96 8.30 3.95
CA MET A 103 -4.64 7.24 4.92
C MET A 103 -3.15 7.23 5.28
N LEU A 104 -2.25 7.50 4.32
CA LEU A 104 -0.82 7.66 4.58
C LEU A 104 -0.55 8.86 5.50
N LEU A 105 -1.21 10.00 5.27
CA LEU A 105 -1.10 11.17 6.15
C LEU A 105 -1.62 10.87 7.56
N ALA A 106 -2.73 10.13 7.68
CA ALA A 106 -3.24 9.68 8.97
C ALA A 106 -2.25 8.74 9.67
N ALA A 107 -1.60 7.84 8.94
CA ALA A 107 -0.53 7.00 9.49
C ALA A 107 0.61 7.86 10.03
N LEU A 108 1.14 8.81 9.25
CA LEU A 108 2.20 9.71 9.71
C LEU A 108 1.79 10.51 10.96
N PHE A 109 0.54 10.96 11.03
CA PHE A 109 0.01 11.64 12.21
C PHE A 109 0.03 10.73 13.46
N PHE A 110 -0.40 9.47 13.33
CA PHE A 110 -0.31 8.51 14.43
C PHE A 110 1.14 8.22 14.84
N PHE A 111 2.06 8.12 13.87
CA PHE A 111 3.47 7.90 14.16
C PHE A 111 4.06 9.02 15.01
N VAL A 112 3.83 10.29 14.63
CA VAL A 112 4.31 11.45 15.38
C VAL A 112 3.69 11.51 16.77
N THR A 113 2.42 11.14 16.90
CA THR A 113 1.72 11.12 18.20
C THR A 113 2.30 10.04 19.12
N GLU A 114 2.52 8.82 18.60
CA GLU A 114 3.08 7.70 19.37
C GLU A 114 4.54 7.96 19.79
N GLU A 115 5.35 8.61 18.95
CA GLU A 115 6.71 9.04 19.31
C GLU A 115 6.71 10.04 20.48
N ARG A 116 5.70 10.92 20.55
CA ARG A 116 5.56 11.92 21.64
C ARG A 116 5.16 11.27 22.96
N GLU A 117 4.23 10.32 22.91
CA GLU A 117 3.82 9.53 24.09
C GLU A 117 5.02 8.75 24.64
N GLN A 118 5.75 8.02 23.78
CA GLN A 118 6.92 7.24 24.19
C GLN A 118 8.03 8.09 24.80
N LYS A 119 8.26 9.32 24.30
CA LYS A 119 9.27 10.21 24.88
C LYS A 119 8.86 10.79 26.23
N THR A 120 7.56 10.92 26.48
CA THR A 120 7.01 11.44 27.75
C THR A 120 7.06 10.37 28.84
N ASP A 121 6.83 9.10 28.52
CA ASP A 121 6.89 7.98 29.48
C ASP A 121 8.33 7.63 29.95
N ILE A 122 9.37 8.12 29.27
CA ILE A 122 10.78 7.84 29.60
C ILE A 122 11.40 8.97 30.47
N LEU A 123 10.72 10.12 30.61
CA LEU A 123 11.15 11.28 31.40
C LEU A 123 10.56 11.23 32.82
#